data_AF-A0A0A0MZB1-F1
#
_entry.id   AF-A0A0A0MZB1-F1
#
_cell.length_a   1.000
_cell.length_b   1.000
_cell.length_c   1.000
_cell.angle_alpha   90.00
_cell.angle_beta   90.00
_cell.angle_gamma   90.00
#
_symmetry.space_group_name_H-M   'P 1'
#
loop_
_entity.id
_entity.type
_entity.pdbx_description
1 polymer ?
#
loop_
_entity_poly.entity_id
_entity_poly.type
_entity_poly.pdbx_seq_one_letter_code
_entity_poly.pdbx_strand_id
1 'polypeptide(L)'
;MEWRQYFRELRGTPIYVYDICNLTLIHIFDSKTYLYRSLHIDHRTLDKYIKNNKPFLSRFIFTLNPIISMSVEGIINISDIKLLFEQIRKDFNNGEFQFKNRKKF
;
A
#
# COMPACT_ATOMS: atom_id res chain seq x y z
N MET A 1 1.92 24.82 -7.07
CA MET A 1 2.80 23.63 -6.91
C MET A 1 3.47 23.59 -5.53
N GLU A 2 3.66 24.75 -4.87
CA GLU A 2 4.41 24.88 -3.61
C GLU A 2 3.75 24.22 -2.38
N TRP A 3 2.44 24.37 -2.18
CA TRP A 3 1.77 23.82 -0.99
C TRP A 3 1.90 22.30 -0.86
N ARG A 4 1.89 21.56 -1.97
CA ARG A 4 2.08 20.09 -1.96
C ARG A 4 3.50 19.70 -1.58
N GLN A 5 4.50 20.49 -1.99
CA GLN A 5 5.88 20.25 -1.65
C GLN A 5 6.17 20.64 -0.20
N TYR A 6 5.65 21.78 0.25
CA TYR A 6 5.69 22.22 1.65
C TYR A 6 5.05 21.21 2.61
N PHE A 7 3.86 20.67 2.28
CA PHE A 7 3.25 19.61 3.08
C PHE A 7 4.04 18.28 3.04
N ARG A 8 4.76 17.96 1.95
CA ARG A 8 5.68 16.81 1.92
C ARG A 8 6.90 17.03 2.81
N GLU A 9 7.42 18.24 2.87
CA GLU A 9 8.55 18.56 3.76
C GLU A 9 8.15 18.48 5.23
N LEU A 10 6.94 18.95 5.58
CA LEU A 10 6.41 18.88 6.95
C LEU A 10 5.96 17.48 7.41
N ARG A 11 5.41 16.66 6.50
CA ARG A 11 4.83 15.33 6.85
C ARG A 11 5.74 14.15 6.50
N GLY A 12 6.78 14.38 5.71
CA GLY A 12 7.62 13.35 5.09
C GLY A 12 7.14 12.96 3.68
N THR A 13 7.86 12.04 3.03
CA THR A 13 7.49 11.58 1.69
C THR A 13 6.28 10.63 1.76
N PRO A 14 5.14 10.99 1.14
CA PRO A 14 3.94 10.18 1.20
C PRO A 14 4.13 8.84 0.49
N ILE A 15 3.44 7.82 0.99
CA ILE A 15 3.42 6.49 0.39
C ILE A 15 2.00 6.15 -0.04
N TYR A 16 1.84 5.89 -1.32
CA TYR A 16 0.60 5.45 -1.92
C TYR A 16 0.52 3.94 -1.83
N VAL A 17 -0.61 3.43 -1.33
CA VAL A 17 -0.88 2.00 -1.21
C VAL A 17 -1.99 1.62 -2.15
N TYR A 18 -1.69 0.72 -3.07
CA TYR A 18 -2.65 0.22 -4.05
C TYR A 18 -3.00 -1.24 -3.77
N ASP A 19 -4.26 -1.58 -4.00
CA ASP A 19 -4.73 -2.96 -4.08
C ASP A 19 -4.78 -3.39 -5.55
N ILE A 20 -3.94 -4.36 -5.92
CA ILE A 20 -3.90 -4.84 -7.30
C ILE A 20 -5.06 -5.78 -7.66
N CYS A 21 -5.78 -6.31 -6.66
CA CYS A 21 -6.96 -7.13 -6.92
C CYS A 21 -8.11 -6.28 -7.49
N ASN A 22 -8.22 -5.04 -6.99
CA ASN A 22 -9.27 -4.09 -7.36
C ASN A 22 -8.76 -2.95 -8.24
N LEU A 23 -7.45 -2.88 -8.51
CA LEU A 23 -6.81 -1.80 -9.27
C LEU A 23 -7.15 -0.40 -8.74
N THR A 24 -7.08 -0.27 -7.41
CA THR A 24 -7.51 0.93 -6.68
C THR A 24 -6.43 1.41 -5.72
N LEU A 25 -6.32 2.73 -5.57
CA LEU A 25 -5.64 3.37 -4.45
C LEU A 25 -6.51 3.20 -3.20
N ILE A 26 -5.98 2.53 -2.18
CA ILE A 26 -6.74 2.23 -0.95
C ILE A 26 -6.35 3.13 0.21
N HIS A 27 -5.13 3.66 0.25
CA HIS A 27 -4.71 4.57 1.31
C HIS A 27 -3.46 5.36 0.92
N ILE A 28 -3.27 6.52 1.55
CA ILE A 28 -2.06 7.33 1.45
C ILE A 28 -1.52 7.54 2.87
N PHE A 29 -0.32 7.03 3.13
CA PHE A 29 0.40 7.33 4.36
C PHE A 29 1.19 8.61 4.21
N ASP A 30 1.21 9.44 5.25
CA ASP A 30 1.97 10.69 5.29
C ASP A 30 3.49 10.48 5.19
N SER A 31 4.00 9.35 5.69
CA SER A 31 5.42 8.99 5.60
C SER A 31 5.67 7.49 5.59
N LYS A 32 6.87 7.09 5.13
CA LYS A 32 7.38 5.70 5.29
C LYS A 32 7.35 5.26 6.75
N THR A 33 7.78 6.15 7.66
CA THR A 33 7.82 5.89 9.10
C THR A 33 6.44 5.60 9.66
N TYR A 34 5.44 6.38 9.27
CA TYR A 34 4.08 6.15 9.69
C TYR A 34 3.53 4.83 9.16
N LEU A 35 3.82 4.49 7.89
CA LEU A 35 3.40 3.25 7.26
C LEU A 35 3.99 2.02 7.96
N TYR A 36 5.32 1.92 8.07
CA TYR A 36 5.94 0.70 8.59
C TYR A 36 5.60 0.46 10.06
N ARG A 37 5.40 1.54 10.85
CA ARG A 37 4.91 1.45 12.23
C ARG A 37 3.45 1.02 12.30
N SER A 38 2.59 1.63 11.47
CA SER A 38 1.15 1.37 11.50
C SER A 38 0.78 -0.02 11.02
N LEU A 39 1.49 -0.53 10.01
CA LEU A 39 1.23 -1.83 9.41
C LEU A 39 2.16 -2.91 9.96
N HIS A 40 2.99 -2.62 10.96
CA HIS A 40 3.99 -3.55 11.50
C HIS A 40 4.81 -4.24 10.39
N ILE A 41 5.38 -3.46 9.48
CA ILE A 41 6.28 -3.92 8.40
C ILE A 41 7.70 -3.52 8.82
N ASP A 42 8.71 -4.37 8.60
CA ASP A 42 10.09 -3.93 8.80
C ASP A 42 10.48 -2.86 7.75
N HIS A 43 11.19 -1.82 8.18
CA HIS A 43 11.61 -0.72 7.31
C HIS A 43 12.39 -1.19 6.07
N ARG A 44 13.29 -2.18 6.21
CA ARG A 44 14.08 -2.72 5.07
C ARG A 44 13.18 -3.50 4.12
N THR A 45 12.21 -4.23 4.67
CA THR A 45 11.18 -4.90 3.88
C THR A 45 10.38 -3.87 3.07
N LEU A 46 9.86 -2.83 3.70
CA LEU A 46 9.11 -1.78 3.01
C LEU A 46 9.94 -1.17 1.86
N ASP A 47 11.19 -0.77 2.15
CA ASP A 47 12.07 -0.19 1.13
C ASP A 47 12.36 -1.16 -0.03
N LYS A 48 12.53 -2.45 0.26
CA LYS A 48 12.68 -3.49 -0.78
C LYS A 48 11.46 -3.57 -1.69
N TYR A 49 10.25 -3.51 -1.13
CA TYR A 49 9.01 -3.61 -1.93
C TYR A 49 8.72 -2.33 -2.71
N ILE A 50 9.00 -1.15 -2.15
CA ILE A 50 8.95 0.13 -2.88
C ILE A 50 9.94 0.12 -4.05
N LYS A 51 11.21 -0.24 -3.80
CA LYS A 51 12.27 -0.20 -4.82
C LYS A 51 12.02 -1.18 -5.96
N ASN A 52 11.53 -2.37 -5.65
CA ASN A 52 11.32 -3.42 -6.65
C ASN A 52 9.95 -3.33 -7.33
N ASN A 53 9.07 -2.43 -6.87
CA ASN A 53 7.68 -2.31 -7.33
C ASN A 53 6.94 -3.66 -7.36
N LYS A 54 7.17 -4.50 -6.34
CA LYS A 54 6.55 -5.83 -6.21
C LYS A 54 5.36 -5.79 -5.27
N PRO A 55 4.35 -6.67 -5.44
CA PRO A 55 3.27 -6.81 -4.48
C PRO A 55 3.75 -7.35 -3.14
N PHE A 56 3.53 -6.61 -2.07
CA PHE A 56 3.60 -7.08 -0.69
C PHE A 56 2.38 -7.92 -0.34
N LEU A 57 2.58 -9.04 0.36
CA LEU A 57 1.55 -10.05 0.63
C LEU A 57 0.79 -10.48 -0.63
N SER A 58 1.47 -10.46 -1.78
CA SER A 58 0.85 -10.78 -3.06
C SER A 58 -0.40 -9.92 -3.37
N ARG A 59 -0.51 -8.70 -2.85
CA ARG A 59 -1.71 -7.86 -3.09
C ARG A 59 -1.42 -6.37 -3.16
N PHE A 60 -0.55 -5.88 -2.28
CA PHE A 60 -0.41 -4.45 -2.07
C PHE A 60 0.84 -3.91 -2.75
N ILE A 61 0.70 -2.88 -3.58
CA ILE A 61 1.85 -2.16 -4.15
C ILE A 61 2.06 -0.86 -3.38
N PHE A 62 3.32 -0.57 -3.06
CA PHE A 62 3.74 0.65 -2.41
C PHE A 62 4.54 1.52 -3.38
N THR A 63 4.15 2.78 -3.54
CA THR A 63 4.90 3.73 -4.38
C THR A 63 5.08 5.09 -3.71
N LEU A 64 6.14 5.79 -4.11
CA LEU A 64 6.40 7.18 -3.71
C LEU A 64 5.67 8.19 -4.61
N ASN A 65 5.32 7.76 -5.81
CA ASN A 65 4.64 8.58 -6.82
C ASN A 65 3.26 7.99 -7.13
N PRO A 66 2.24 8.83 -7.34
CA PRO A 66 0.90 8.36 -7.68
C PRO A 66 0.88 7.67 -9.06
N ILE A 67 0.07 6.63 -9.18
CA ILE A 67 -0.21 5.93 -10.45
C ILE A 67 -1.54 6.48 -10.98
N ILE A 68 -1.48 7.25 -12.07
CA ILE A 68 -2.62 8.02 -12.59
C ILE A 68 -3.75 7.10 -13.12
N SER A 69 -3.41 5.89 -13.56
CA SER A 69 -4.37 4.94 -14.16
C SER A 69 -5.21 4.14 -13.15
N MET A 70 -4.96 4.28 -11.84
CA MET A 70 -5.67 3.53 -10.79
C MET A 70 -6.84 4.35 -10.24
N SER A 71 -7.97 3.68 -9.94
CA SER A 71 -9.14 4.32 -9.34
C SER A 71 -8.86 4.78 -7.90
N VAL A 72 -9.50 5.87 -7.45
CA VAL A 72 -9.38 6.43 -6.09
C VAL A 72 -10.65 6.27 -5.25
N GLU A 73 -11.66 5.57 -5.78
CA GLU A 73 -12.96 5.38 -5.10
C GLU A 73 -12.87 4.43 -3.89
N GLY A 74 -11.77 3.70 -3.75
CA GLY A 74 -11.54 2.70 -2.71
C GLY A 74 -10.76 3.18 -1.49
N ILE A 75 -10.61 4.50 -1.29
CA ILE A 75 -9.83 5.03 -0.16
C ILE A 75 -10.53 4.71 1.16
N ILE A 76 -9.79 4.04 2.05
CA ILE A 76 -10.23 3.69 3.40
C ILE A 76 -9.38 4.42 4.45
N ASN A 77 -9.88 4.51 5.69
CA ASN A 77 -9.17 5.17 6.78
C ASN A 77 -8.05 4.28 7.38
N ILE A 78 -7.28 4.83 8.32
CA ILE A 78 -6.15 4.13 8.95
C ILE A 78 -6.57 2.88 9.74
N SER A 79 -7.73 2.90 10.39
CA SER A 79 -8.23 1.77 11.17
C SER A 79 -8.58 0.60 10.25
N ASP A 80 -9.27 0.89 9.15
CA ASP A 80 -9.72 -0.12 8.18
C ASP A 80 -8.55 -0.75 7.42
N ILE A 81 -7.55 0.04 7.01
CA ILE A 81 -6.37 -0.53 6.33
C ILE A 81 -5.54 -1.42 7.26
N LYS A 82 -5.45 -1.08 8.55
CA LYS A 82 -4.77 -1.94 9.54
C LYS A 82 -5.47 -3.29 9.64
N LEU A 83 -6.80 -3.29 9.80
CA LEU A 83 -7.60 -4.52 9.85
C LEU A 83 -7.46 -5.34 8.56
N LEU A 84 -7.51 -4.68 7.40
CA LEU A 84 -7.32 -5.34 6.10
C LEU A 84 -5.95 -6.01 6.01
N PHE A 85 -4.88 -5.32 6.41
CA PHE A 85 -3.53 -5.88 6.39
C PHE A 85 -3.37 -7.05 7.36
N GLU A 86 -3.94 -6.95 8.56
CA GLU A 86 -3.92 -8.05 9.53
C GLU A 86 -4.64 -9.29 9.00
N GLN A 87 -5.82 -9.12 8.39
CA GLN A 87 -6.54 -10.24 7.79
C GLN A 87 -5.73 -10.88 6.66
N ILE A 88 -5.23 -10.08 5.72
CA ILE A 88 -4.47 -10.61 4.58
C ILE A 88 -3.16 -11.28 5.01
N ARG A 89 -2.52 -10.81 6.09
CA ARG A 89 -1.35 -11.50 6.67
C ARG A 89 -1.71 -12.88 7.21
N LYS A 90 -2.83 -12.99 7.93
CA LYS A 90 -3.31 -14.28 8.44
C LYS A 90 -3.58 -15.23 7.28
N ASP A 91 -4.34 -14.78 6.28
CA ASP A 91 -4.67 -15.58 5.10
C ASP A 91 -3.40 -16.01 4.34
N PHE A 92 -2.42 -15.11 4.20
CA PHE A 92 -1.15 -15.40 3.53
C PHE A 92 -0.32 -16.46 4.28
N ASN A 93 -0.23 -16.33 5.61
CA ASN A 93 0.53 -17.28 6.44
C ASN A 93 -0.14 -18.66 6.50
N ASN A 94 -1.47 -18.72 6.39
CA ASN A 94 -2.22 -19.97 6.33
C ASN A 94 -2.18 -20.64 4.95
N GLY A 95 -1.58 -19.99 3.95
CA GLY A 95 -1.61 -20.46 2.55
C GLY A 95 -2.97 -20.30 1.86
N GLU A 96 -3.90 -19.58 2.49
CA GLU A 96 -5.27 -19.33 2.01
C GLU A 96 -5.33 -18.14 1.05
N PHE A 97 -4.29 -17.29 1.04
CA PHE A 97 -4.17 -16.22 0.06
C PHE A 97 -3.81 -16.79 -1.32
N GLN A 98 -4.84 -17.19 -2.05
CA GLN A 98 -4.75 -17.48 -3.48
C GLN A 98 -5.04 -16.18 -4.23
N PHE A 99 -4.05 -15.66 -4.97
CA PHE A 99 -4.37 -14.79 -6.10
C PHE A 99 -5.35 -15.57 -6.97
N LYS A 100 -6.64 -15.21 -6.93
CA LYS A 100 -7.59 -15.66 -7.93
C LYS A 100 -7.08 -15.05 -9.24
N ASN A 101 -6.34 -15.85 -10.01
CA ASN A 101 -6.13 -15.63 -11.43
C ASN A 101 -7.53 -15.47 -12.05
N ARG A 102 -8.02 -14.23 -12.13
CA ARG A 102 -9.13 -13.91 -13.02
C ARG A 102 -8.60 -14.25 -14.40
N LYS A 103 -9.16 -15.34 -14.91
CA LYS A 103 -8.92 -16.04 -16.18
C LYS A 103 -8.11 -15.25 -17.21
N LYS A 104 -7.10 -15.94 -17.75
CA LYS A 104 -6.61 -15.78 -19.12
C LYS A 104 -7.78 -15.42 -20.04
N PHE A 105 -7.68 -14.27 -20.71
CA PHE A 105 -8.30 -14.05 -22.01
C PHE A 105 -7.23 -14.32 -23.06
#